data_AF-A0A6P0Y3C2-F1
#
_entry.id   AF-A0A6P0Y3C2-F1
#
_cell.length_a   1.000
_cell.length_b   1.000
_cell.length_c   1.000
_cell.angle_alpha   90.00
_cell.angle_beta   90.00
_cell.angle_gamma   90.00
#
_symmetry.space_group_name_H-M   'P 1'
#
loop_
_entity.id
_entity.type
_entity.pdbx_description
1 polymer ?
#
loop_
_entity_poly.entity_id
_entity_poly.type
_entity_poly.pdbx_seq_one_letter_code
_entity_poly.pdbx_strand_id
1 'polypeptide(L)'
;YGTQRIRTLSRFINNELKLTNLDKLGKLNNFKFEDLPLSRQRRFNRATIRMIQLTEDADEETRRDLFERINTGSVELNEMEKRRGILPGKFTYLVEELSKLPKFRELCLFSDAAIARRDPQEFVLRFFAFLNNYQNFESKVGVSKFLDRYLEKTNEDENTNLKKMRDEFETMIDFVEEHFPNGFRSGKKSNQTTTRIKFESLSVGVALALREKSNLQYRGDDLLNPSKSNFQNYTKGDASSSKKKVIRRIEYVRNQLLDK
;
A
#
# COMPACT_ATOMS: atom_id res chain seq x y z
N TYR A 1 3.38 -3.79 21.13
CA TYR A 1 4.79 -3.73 20.71
C TYR A 1 5.54 -2.49 21.21
N GLY A 2 5.01 -1.27 21.10
CA GLY A 2 5.70 -0.04 21.58
C GLY A 2 5.95 0.01 23.10
N THR A 3 4.95 -0.32 23.92
CA THR A 3 5.06 -0.30 25.39
C THR A 3 6.14 -1.25 25.92
N GLN A 4 6.28 -2.41 25.29
CA GLN A 4 7.30 -3.39 25.67
C GLN A 4 8.71 -2.86 25.38
N ARG A 5 8.93 -2.20 24.23
CA ARG A 5 10.22 -1.58 23.89
C ARG A 5 10.60 -0.46 24.87
N ILE A 6 9.65 0.40 25.23
CA ILE A 6 9.88 1.49 26.21
C ILE A 6 10.20 0.90 27.59
N ARG A 7 9.45 -0.10 28.04
CA ARG A 7 9.73 -0.80 29.30
C ARG A 7 11.10 -1.46 29.28
N THR A 8 11.47 -2.15 28.20
CA THR A 8 12.81 -2.75 28.06
C THR A 8 13.91 -1.70 28.14
N LEU A 9 13.77 -0.54 27.48
CA LEU A 9 14.74 0.56 27.58
C LEU A 9 14.85 1.08 29.03
N SER A 10 13.72 1.30 29.69
CA SER A 10 13.68 1.75 31.09
C SER A 10 14.37 0.74 32.02
N ARG A 11 14.03 -0.54 31.91
CA ARG A 11 14.63 -1.62 32.70
C ARG A 11 16.13 -1.77 32.46
N PHE A 12 16.60 -1.55 31.23
CA PHE A 12 18.03 -1.56 30.94
C PHE A 12 18.75 -0.38 31.61
N ILE A 13 18.22 0.84 31.48
CA ILE A 13 18.78 2.05 32.13
C ILE A 13 18.84 1.87 33.66
N ASN A 14 17.85 1.18 34.25
CA ASN A 14 17.80 0.87 35.68
C ASN A 14 18.63 -0.37 36.09
N ASN A 15 19.52 -0.88 35.22
CA ASN A 15 20.41 -2.02 35.50
C ASN A 15 19.68 -3.36 35.80
N GLU A 16 18.41 -3.48 35.40
CA GLU A 16 17.61 -4.70 35.57
C GLU A 16 17.81 -5.71 34.43
N LEU A 17 18.37 -5.26 33.30
CA LEU A 17 18.63 -6.08 32.11
C LEU A 17 20.11 -6.05 31.73
N LYS A 18 20.54 -7.12 31.07
CA LYS A 18 21.89 -7.24 30.47
C LYS A 18 21.77 -7.39 28.96
N LEU A 19 22.74 -6.86 28.24
CA LEU A 19 22.86 -7.05 26.79
C LEU A 19 23.21 -8.51 26.49
N THR A 20 22.54 -9.11 25.51
CA THR A 20 22.79 -10.49 25.07
C THR A 20 22.65 -10.56 23.54
N ASN A 21 23.29 -11.56 22.93
CA ASN A 21 23.19 -11.85 21.49
C ASN A 21 23.52 -10.67 20.57
N LEU A 22 24.52 -9.85 20.92
CA LEU A 22 25.03 -8.79 20.05
C LEU A 22 26.08 -9.35 19.06
N ASP A 23 25.73 -9.41 17.77
CA ASP A 23 26.65 -9.93 16.74
C ASP A 23 27.80 -8.96 16.42
N LYS A 24 27.48 -7.68 16.21
CA LYS A 24 28.47 -6.65 15.82
C LYS A 24 29.22 -6.05 17.01
N LEU A 25 28.62 -6.09 18.19
CA LEU A 25 29.15 -5.50 19.43
C LEU A 25 29.29 -6.58 20.50
N GLY A 26 29.79 -7.76 20.12
CA GLY A 26 29.85 -8.94 21.01
C GLY A 26 30.59 -8.71 22.32
N LYS A 27 31.54 -7.77 22.35
CA LYS A 27 32.27 -7.36 23.57
C LYS A 27 31.38 -6.72 24.64
N LEU A 28 30.18 -6.26 24.27
CA LEU A 28 29.20 -5.67 25.19
C LEU A 28 28.18 -6.69 25.68
N ASN A 29 28.24 -7.96 25.24
CA ASN A 29 27.39 -8.98 25.82
C ASN A 29 27.68 -9.12 27.32
N ASN A 30 26.62 -9.35 28.09
CA ASN A 30 26.57 -9.37 29.55
C ASN A 30 26.67 -8.02 30.27
N PHE A 31 26.86 -6.91 29.56
CA PHE A 31 26.91 -5.58 30.17
C PHE A 31 25.53 -5.13 30.61
N LYS A 32 25.46 -4.54 31.80
CA LYS A 32 24.39 -3.65 32.27
C LYS A 32 24.65 -2.22 31.82
N PHE A 33 23.71 -1.31 32.07
CA PHE A 33 23.86 0.09 31.69
C PHE A 33 25.03 0.76 32.41
N GLU A 34 25.25 0.45 33.69
CA GLU A 34 26.37 0.95 34.49
C GLU A 34 27.74 0.51 33.98
N ASP A 35 27.82 -0.67 33.34
CA ASP A 35 29.06 -1.21 32.76
C ASP A 35 29.47 -0.46 31.48
N LEU A 36 28.58 0.34 30.89
CA LEU A 36 28.90 1.13 29.70
C LEU A 36 29.81 2.32 30.07
N PRO A 37 30.76 2.70 29.19
CA PRO A 37 31.52 3.93 29.39
C PRO A 37 30.60 5.14 29.58
N LEU A 38 30.95 6.07 30.48
CA LEU A 38 30.15 7.26 30.79
C LEU A 38 29.72 8.06 29.54
N SER A 39 30.58 8.12 28.52
CA SER A 39 30.27 8.76 27.24
C SER A 39 29.12 8.07 26.49
N ARG A 40 29.03 6.73 26.58
CA ARG A 40 27.95 5.93 26.00
C ARG A 40 26.68 6.01 26.83
N GLN A 41 26.77 5.99 28.16
CA GLN A 41 25.62 6.23 29.05
C GLN A 41 24.96 7.59 28.74
N ARG A 42 25.78 8.65 28.65
CA ARG A 42 25.31 10.01 28.29
C ARG A 42 24.64 10.04 26.92
N ARG A 43 25.22 9.36 25.92
CA ARG A 43 24.63 9.28 24.58
C ARG A 43 23.29 8.55 24.58
N PHE A 44 23.17 7.49 25.37
CA PHE A 44 21.92 6.73 25.50
C PHE A 44 20.82 7.58 26.14
N ASN A 45 21.12 8.28 27.24
CA ASN A 45 20.16 9.14 27.94
C ASN A 45 19.73 10.37 27.13
N ARG A 46 20.58 10.84 26.21
CA ARG A 46 20.26 11.96 25.31
C ARG A 46 19.59 11.53 23.99
N ALA A 47 19.36 10.23 23.79
CA ALA A 47 18.75 9.75 22.57
C ALA A 47 17.30 10.25 22.47
N THR A 48 16.97 10.95 21.38
CA THR A 48 15.62 11.46 21.15
C THR A 48 14.67 10.32 20.77
N ILE A 49 13.56 10.19 21.50
CA ILE A 49 12.46 9.30 21.14
C ILE A 49 11.46 10.10 20.31
N ARG A 50 11.23 9.69 19.06
CA ARG A 50 10.19 10.28 18.23
C ARG A 50 8.84 9.67 18.60
N MET A 51 7.93 10.49 19.13
CA MET A 51 6.54 10.12 19.39
C MET A 51 5.68 10.63 18.24
N ILE A 52 4.87 9.75 17.65
CA ILE A 52 3.86 10.11 16.67
C ILE A 52 2.52 9.75 17.30
N GLN A 53 1.73 10.77 17.62
CA GLN A 53 0.36 10.57 18.10
C GLN A 53 -0.55 10.39 16.88
N LEU A 54 -1.23 9.25 16.84
CA LEU A 54 -2.33 9.04 15.90
C LEU A 54 -3.57 9.70 16.48
N THR A 55 -4.11 10.71 15.79
CA THR A 55 -5.42 11.28 16.09
C THR A 55 -6.53 10.33 15.61
N GLU A 56 -7.75 10.48 16.12
CA GLU A 56 -8.89 9.67 15.70
C GLU A 56 -9.18 9.80 14.20
N ASP A 57 -8.86 10.96 13.61
CA ASP A 57 -8.99 11.29 12.18
C ASP A 57 -7.96 10.60 11.26
N ALA A 58 -6.96 9.91 11.80
CA ALA A 58 -5.99 9.19 10.98
C ALA A 58 -6.62 7.90 10.43
N ASP A 59 -6.81 7.82 9.11
CA ASP A 59 -7.38 6.64 8.46
C ASP A 59 -6.50 5.39 8.66
N GLU A 60 -7.11 4.21 8.50
CA GLU A 60 -6.43 2.91 8.68
C GLU A 60 -5.21 2.74 7.76
N GLU A 61 -5.19 3.38 6.59
CA GLU A 61 -4.05 3.38 5.67
C GLU A 61 -2.90 4.22 6.23
N THR A 62 -3.18 5.43 6.72
CA THR A 62 -2.22 6.32 7.38
C THR A 62 -1.70 5.70 8.66
N ARG A 63 -2.56 5.05 9.45
CA ARG A 63 -2.16 4.25 10.61
C ARG A 63 -1.21 3.14 10.18
N ARG A 64 -1.57 2.35 9.18
CA ARG A 64 -0.73 1.25 8.67
C ARG A 64 0.61 1.75 8.12
N ASP A 65 0.62 2.79 7.30
CA ASP A 65 1.82 3.42 6.75
C ASP A 65 2.72 3.98 7.86
N LEU A 66 2.14 4.59 8.90
CA LEU A 66 2.88 5.06 10.08
C LEU A 66 3.43 3.88 10.90
N PHE A 67 2.66 2.81 11.08
CA PHE A 67 3.11 1.60 11.76
C PHE A 67 4.28 0.94 11.00
N GLU A 68 4.19 0.80 9.68
CA GLU A 68 5.25 0.22 8.85
C GLU A 68 6.50 1.12 8.81
N ARG A 69 6.33 2.45 8.79
CA ARG A 69 7.45 3.42 8.91
C ARG A 69 8.13 3.43 10.27
N ILE A 70 7.39 3.15 11.35
CA ILE A 70 7.95 3.06 12.70
C ILE A 70 8.70 1.73 12.89
N ASN A 71 8.26 0.65 12.22
CA ASN A 71 8.84 -0.68 12.38
C ASN A 71 10.03 -0.98 11.45
N THR A 72 10.25 -0.19 10.41
CA THR A 72 11.34 -0.38 9.42
C THR A 72 12.76 -0.14 9.98
N GLY A 73 12.91 0.31 11.23
CA GLY A 73 14.21 0.36 11.91
C GLY A 73 14.78 -1.02 12.28
N SER A 74 13.93 -2.04 12.32
CA SER A 74 14.30 -3.47 12.32
C SER A 74 13.81 -4.03 10.99
N VAL A 75 14.68 -4.59 10.15
CA VAL A 75 14.36 -5.01 8.77
C VAL A 75 13.33 -6.15 8.79
N GLU A 76 12.06 -5.79 8.95
CA GLU A 76 10.92 -6.67 8.74
C GLU A 76 10.60 -6.61 7.25
N LEU A 77 10.65 -7.75 6.57
CA LEU A 77 10.35 -7.85 5.14
C LEU A 77 8.99 -7.21 4.85
N ASN A 78 8.90 -6.42 3.78
CA ASN A 78 7.61 -5.87 3.37
C ASN A 78 6.66 -7.00 2.92
N GLU A 79 5.34 -6.79 2.95
CA GLU A 79 4.38 -7.86 2.66
C GLU A 79 4.53 -8.42 1.23
N MET A 80 4.97 -7.61 0.26
CA MET A 80 5.27 -8.08 -1.09
C MET A 80 6.55 -8.92 -1.16
N GLU A 81 7.55 -8.65 -0.32
CA GLU A 81 8.74 -9.49 -0.16
C GLU A 81 8.38 -10.83 0.47
N LYS A 82 7.52 -10.83 1.49
CA LYS A 82 6.98 -12.07 2.08
C LYS A 82 6.21 -12.87 1.04
N ARG A 83 5.29 -12.24 0.30
CA ARG A 83 4.52 -12.88 -0.79
C ARG A 83 5.44 -13.46 -1.85
N ARG A 84 6.48 -12.73 -2.29
CA ARG A 84 7.43 -13.24 -3.29
C ARG A 84 8.22 -14.45 -2.79
N GLY A 85 8.59 -14.47 -1.52
CA GLY A 85 9.33 -15.59 -0.92
C GLY A 85 8.48 -16.84 -0.68
N ILE A 86 7.18 -16.66 -0.41
CA ILE A 86 6.28 -17.75 0.01
C ILE A 86 5.37 -18.22 -1.14
N LEU A 87 5.03 -17.35 -2.09
CA LEU A 87 4.04 -17.57 -3.15
C LEU A 87 4.62 -17.31 -4.56
N PRO A 88 5.64 -18.08 -4.99
CA PRO A 88 6.14 -17.99 -6.36
C PRO A 88 5.09 -18.55 -7.34
N GLY A 89 4.93 -17.92 -8.51
CA GLY A 89 4.03 -18.42 -9.53
C GLY A 89 3.88 -17.48 -10.74
N LYS A 90 3.24 -17.96 -11.80
CA LYS A 90 3.13 -17.25 -13.09
C LYS A 90 2.44 -15.89 -12.94
N PHE A 91 1.43 -15.81 -12.08
CA PHE A 91 0.75 -14.53 -11.81
C PHE A 91 1.61 -13.60 -10.96
N THR A 92 2.37 -14.12 -9.99
CA THR A 92 3.37 -13.31 -9.24
C THR A 92 4.40 -12.67 -10.19
N TYR A 93 4.86 -13.39 -11.22
CA TYR A 93 5.76 -12.83 -12.25
C TYR A 93 5.07 -11.75 -13.09
N LEU A 94 3.82 -11.96 -13.50
CA LEU A 94 3.04 -10.95 -14.22
C LEU A 94 2.90 -9.65 -13.39
N VAL A 95 2.60 -9.77 -12.10
CA VAL A 95 2.53 -8.61 -11.17
C VAL A 95 3.86 -7.84 -11.15
N GLU A 96 5.00 -8.55 -11.06
CA GLU A 96 6.33 -7.93 -11.07
C GLU A 96 6.64 -7.23 -12.41
N GLU A 97 6.26 -7.82 -13.54
CA GLU A 97 6.45 -7.23 -14.87
C GLU A 97 5.61 -5.96 -15.06
N LEU A 98 4.31 -6.04 -14.78
CA LEU A 98 3.40 -4.89 -14.91
C LEU A 98 3.78 -3.74 -13.97
N SER A 99 4.33 -4.06 -12.78
CA SER A 99 4.82 -3.05 -11.83
C SER A 99 6.01 -2.21 -12.33
N LYS A 100 6.66 -2.67 -13.41
CA LYS A 100 7.81 -2.00 -14.04
C LYS A 100 7.42 -1.20 -15.28
N LEU A 101 6.16 -1.24 -15.71
CA LEU A 101 5.72 -0.47 -16.87
C LEU A 101 6.00 1.04 -16.66
N PRO A 102 6.72 1.71 -17.57
CA PRO A 102 7.08 3.12 -17.43
C PRO A 102 5.85 4.03 -17.27
N LYS A 103 4.84 3.85 -18.16
CA LYS A 103 3.58 4.60 -18.11
C LYS A 103 2.89 4.49 -16.75
N PHE A 104 2.77 3.28 -16.22
CA PHE A 104 2.16 3.04 -14.91
C PHE A 104 2.90 3.78 -13.79
N ARG A 105 4.24 3.71 -13.79
CA ARG A 105 5.05 4.39 -12.77
C ARG A 105 4.93 5.91 -12.84
N GLU A 106 4.87 6.46 -14.05
CA GLU A 106 4.70 7.89 -14.30
C GLU A 106 3.31 8.38 -13.85
N LEU A 107 2.25 7.68 -14.25
CA LEU A 107 0.87 8.03 -13.88
C LEU A 107 0.62 7.96 -12.37
N CYS A 108 1.33 7.08 -11.66
CA CYS A 108 1.25 6.98 -10.20
C CYS A 108 2.23 7.89 -9.44
N LEU A 109 3.30 8.34 -10.09
CA LEU A 109 4.41 9.12 -9.54
C LEU A 109 5.05 8.43 -8.32
N PHE A 110 5.50 7.17 -8.47
CA PHE A 110 6.19 6.48 -7.38
C PHE A 110 7.57 7.11 -7.10
N SER A 111 7.90 7.30 -5.82
CA SER A 111 9.27 7.65 -5.41
C SER A 111 10.18 6.42 -5.40
N ASP A 112 11.50 6.63 -5.46
CA ASP A 112 12.47 5.54 -5.35
C ASP A 112 12.28 4.72 -4.07
N ALA A 113 11.93 5.38 -2.96
CA ALA A 113 11.61 4.73 -1.71
C ALA A 113 10.35 3.86 -1.79
N ALA A 114 9.32 4.29 -2.53
CA ALA A 114 8.11 3.50 -2.77
C ALA A 114 8.41 2.27 -3.66
N ILE A 115 9.21 2.46 -4.71
CA ILE A 115 9.67 1.38 -5.59
C ILE A 115 10.50 0.35 -4.81
N ALA A 116 11.45 0.81 -3.99
CA ALA A 116 12.27 -0.05 -3.15
C ALA A 116 11.44 -0.89 -2.15
N ARG A 117 10.33 -0.34 -1.65
CA ARG A 117 9.37 -1.04 -0.79
C ARG A 117 8.35 -1.91 -1.53
N ARG A 118 8.48 -2.02 -2.86
CA ARG A 118 7.56 -2.77 -3.73
C ARG A 118 6.11 -2.29 -3.71
N ASP A 119 5.89 -0.99 -3.45
CA ASP A 119 4.57 -0.39 -3.54
C ASP A 119 3.93 -0.60 -4.93
N PRO A 120 4.65 -0.47 -6.08
CA PRO A 120 4.09 -0.71 -7.41
C PRO A 120 3.52 -2.12 -7.59
N GLN A 121 4.18 -3.15 -7.04
CA GLN A 121 3.70 -4.54 -7.11
C GLN A 121 2.42 -4.71 -6.31
N GLU A 122 2.31 -4.10 -5.12
CA GLU A 122 1.07 -4.16 -4.34
C GLU A 122 -0.09 -3.47 -5.07
N PHE A 123 0.17 -2.36 -5.76
CA PHE A 123 -0.84 -1.66 -6.56
C PHE A 123 -1.37 -2.56 -7.68
N VAL A 124 -0.50 -3.20 -8.46
CA VAL A 124 -0.90 -4.15 -9.51
C VAL A 124 -1.69 -5.32 -8.91
N LEU A 125 -1.24 -5.89 -7.79
CA LEU A 125 -1.96 -6.98 -7.12
C LEU A 125 -3.35 -6.54 -6.64
N ARG A 126 -3.46 -5.35 -6.06
CA ARG A 126 -4.75 -4.75 -5.66
C ARG A 126 -5.67 -4.59 -6.85
N PHE A 127 -5.17 -4.08 -7.97
CA PHE A 127 -5.98 -3.93 -9.19
C PHE A 127 -6.67 -5.25 -9.56
N PHE A 128 -5.92 -6.34 -9.71
CA PHE A 128 -6.50 -7.62 -10.11
C PHE A 128 -7.41 -8.22 -9.03
N ALA A 129 -6.99 -8.17 -7.77
CA ALA A 129 -7.75 -8.74 -6.67
C ALA A 129 -9.12 -8.05 -6.52
N PHE A 130 -9.16 -6.72 -6.60
CA PHE A 130 -10.42 -5.99 -6.53
C PHE A 130 -11.21 -6.08 -7.84
N LEU A 131 -10.58 -5.96 -9.01
CA LEU A 131 -11.29 -6.09 -10.30
C LEU A 131 -12.04 -7.42 -10.44
N ASN A 132 -11.45 -8.51 -9.93
CA ASN A 132 -12.02 -9.84 -10.07
C ASN A 132 -12.79 -10.32 -8.84
N ASN A 133 -12.71 -9.61 -7.70
CA ASN A 133 -13.28 -10.11 -6.44
C ASN A 133 -13.72 -9.04 -5.43
N TYR A 134 -13.86 -7.76 -5.80
CA TYR A 134 -14.21 -6.68 -4.86
C TYR A 134 -15.53 -6.92 -4.12
N GLN A 135 -16.51 -7.59 -4.74
CA GLN A 135 -17.80 -7.91 -4.11
C GLN A 135 -17.66 -8.91 -2.96
N ASN A 136 -16.60 -9.73 -2.96
CA ASN A 136 -16.33 -10.71 -1.90
C ASN A 136 -15.29 -10.22 -0.89
N PHE A 137 -14.87 -8.96 -0.98
CA PHE A 137 -13.94 -8.40 -0.01
C PHE A 137 -14.58 -8.31 1.38
N GLU A 138 -13.98 -8.98 2.36
CA GLU A 138 -14.44 -8.98 3.75
C GLU A 138 -13.54 -8.12 4.64
N SER A 139 -14.08 -7.00 5.11
CA SER A 139 -13.37 -6.04 5.98
C SER A 139 -12.72 -6.69 7.20
N LYS A 140 -13.32 -7.74 7.76
CA LYS A 140 -12.81 -8.47 8.94
C LYS A 140 -11.56 -9.30 8.64
N VAL A 141 -11.42 -9.76 7.40
CA VAL A 141 -10.25 -10.53 6.93
C VAL A 141 -9.05 -9.58 6.70
N GLY A 142 -9.34 -8.34 6.33
CA GLY A 142 -8.35 -7.30 6.06
C GLY A 142 -7.74 -7.43 4.66
N VAL A 143 -7.16 -6.32 4.17
CA VAL A 143 -6.65 -6.24 2.79
C VAL A 143 -5.49 -7.20 2.56
N SER A 144 -4.53 -7.34 3.50
CA SER A 144 -3.37 -8.24 3.30
C SER A 144 -3.81 -9.67 2.97
N LYS A 145 -4.66 -10.27 3.82
CA LYS A 145 -5.16 -11.63 3.61
C LYS A 145 -6.03 -11.77 2.37
N PHE A 146 -6.77 -10.72 2.00
CA PHE A 146 -7.52 -10.71 0.74
C PHE A 146 -6.59 -10.80 -0.48
N LEU A 147 -5.49 -10.04 -0.47
CA LEU A 147 -4.49 -10.07 -1.53
C LEU A 147 -3.73 -11.42 -1.55
N ASP A 148 -3.38 -11.96 -0.37
CA ASP A 148 -2.69 -13.25 -0.25
C ASP A 148 -3.53 -14.37 -0.87
N ARG A 149 -4.80 -14.49 -0.48
CA ARG A 149 -5.74 -15.50 -1.01
C ARG A 149 -5.94 -15.36 -2.51
N TYR A 150 -6.02 -14.13 -3.01
CA TYR A 150 -6.16 -13.91 -4.45
C TYR A 150 -4.89 -14.34 -5.20
N LEU A 151 -3.72 -13.96 -4.69
CA LEU A 151 -2.43 -14.33 -5.28
C LEU A 151 -2.22 -15.86 -5.29
N GLU A 152 -2.49 -16.54 -4.17
CA GLU A 152 -2.46 -18.01 -4.05
C GLU A 152 -3.37 -18.66 -5.09
N LYS A 153 -4.67 -18.33 -5.04
CA LYS A 153 -5.68 -18.91 -5.93
C LYS A 153 -5.33 -18.71 -7.41
N THR A 154 -4.88 -17.52 -7.79
CA THR A 154 -4.57 -17.23 -9.21
C THR A 154 -3.26 -17.88 -9.66
N ASN A 155 -2.29 -18.13 -8.76
CA ASN A 155 -1.11 -18.90 -9.12
C ASN A 155 -1.41 -20.40 -9.27
N GLU A 156 -2.35 -20.94 -8.48
CA GLU A 156 -2.76 -22.34 -8.53
C GLU A 156 -3.72 -22.67 -9.68
N ASP A 157 -4.47 -21.68 -10.19
CA ASP A 157 -5.41 -21.87 -11.29
C ASP A 157 -4.69 -21.93 -12.66
N GLU A 158 -4.54 -23.16 -13.18
CA GLU A 158 -3.93 -23.44 -14.49
C GLU A 158 -4.66 -22.78 -15.67
N ASN A 159 -5.94 -22.43 -15.52
CA ASN A 159 -6.74 -21.78 -16.56
C ASN A 159 -6.57 -20.25 -16.56
N THR A 160 -5.76 -19.70 -15.66
CA THR A 160 -5.51 -18.26 -15.60
C THR A 160 -4.93 -17.76 -16.92
N ASN A 161 -5.70 -16.92 -17.62
CA ASN A 161 -5.27 -16.30 -18.86
C ASN A 161 -4.45 -15.02 -18.59
N LEU A 162 -3.15 -15.19 -18.41
CA LEU A 162 -2.21 -14.10 -18.10
C LEU A 162 -2.13 -13.05 -19.20
N LYS A 163 -2.31 -13.44 -20.46
CA LYS A 163 -2.34 -12.50 -21.59
C LYS A 163 -3.55 -11.56 -21.47
N LYS A 164 -4.74 -12.12 -21.23
CA LYS A 164 -5.94 -11.30 -21.00
C LYS A 164 -5.79 -10.36 -19.81
N MET A 165 -5.18 -10.84 -18.72
CA MET A 165 -4.93 -10.00 -17.54
C MET A 165 -3.98 -8.84 -17.85
N ARG A 166 -2.91 -9.09 -18.62
CA ARG A 166 -2.03 -8.04 -19.13
C ARG A 166 -2.79 -7.03 -19.97
N ASP A 167 -3.52 -7.51 -20.98
CA ASP A 167 -4.25 -6.67 -21.92
C ASP A 167 -5.26 -5.76 -21.18
N GLU A 168 -5.96 -6.29 -20.17
CA GLU A 168 -6.88 -5.51 -19.33
C GLU A 168 -6.16 -4.43 -18.49
N PHE A 169 -4.98 -4.73 -17.94
CA PHE A 169 -4.19 -3.74 -17.20
C PHE A 169 -3.67 -2.64 -18.12
N GLU A 170 -3.09 -3.01 -19.27
CA GLU A 170 -2.52 -2.06 -20.23
C GLU A 170 -3.61 -1.18 -20.84
N THR A 171 -4.76 -1.75 -21.22
CA THR A 171 -5.93 -0.98 -21.71
C THR A 171 -6.41 0.03 -20.67
N MET A 172 -6.44 -0.35 -19.38
CA MET A 172 -6.81 0.56 -18.30
C MET A 172 -5.80 1.69 -18.12
N ILE A 173 -4.49 1.38 -18.21
CA ILE A 173 -3.42 2.39 -18.14
C ILE A 173 -3.52 3.38 -19.31
N ASP A 174 -3.70 2.88 -20.54
CA ASP A 174 -3.83 3.73 -21.72
C ASP A 174 -5.06 4.63 -21.64
N PHE A 175 -6.21 4.11 -21.17
CA PHE A 175 -7.41 4.93 -20.95
C PHE A 175 -7.15 6.05 -19.93
N VAL A 176 -6.46 5.76 -18.84
CA VAL A 176 -6.14 6.77 -17.81
C VAL A 176 -5.16 7.80 -18.34
N GLU A 177 -4.16 7.40 -19.12
CA GLU A 177 -3.22 8.31 -19.77
C GLU A 177 -3.93 9.27 -20.73
N GLU A 178 -4.86 8.76 -21.54
CA GLU A 178 -5.61 9.54 -22.51
C GLU A 178 -6.59 10.54 -21.86
N HIS A 179 -7.31 10.09 -20.82
CA HIS A 179 -8.46 10.83 -20.33
C HIS A 179 -8.24 11.57 -19.01
N PHE A 180 -7.26 11.18 -18.19
CA PHE A 180 -7.00 11.79 -16.89
C PHE A 180 -5.66 12.53 -16.93
N PRO A 181 -5.63 13.87 -17.07
CA PRO A 181 -4.40 14.65 -17.24
C PRO A 181 -3.38 14.46 -16.10
N ASN A 182 -3.85 14.14 -14.89
CA ASN A 182 -2.99 13.90 -13.73
C ASN A 182 -2.77 12.40 -13.45
N GLY A 183 -3.23 11.50 -14.31
CA GLY A 183 -3.26 10.07 -14.08
C GLY A 183 -3.93 9.74 -12.74
N PHE A 184 -3.22 9.01 -11.88
CA PHE A 184 -3.73 8.63 -10.56
C PHE A 184 -3.36 9.61 -9.43
N ARG A 185 -2.54 10.63 -9.70
CA ARG A 185 -1.95 11.55 -8.71
C ARG A 185 -3.00 12.33 -7.92
N SER A 186 -2.76 12.57 -6.63
CA SER A 186 -3.68 13.31 -5.73
C SER A 186 -3.38 14.82 -5.69
N GLY A 187 -4.39 15.65 -5.40
CA GLY A 187 -4.23 17.06 -5.02
C GLY A 187 -4.21 18.08 -6.17
N LYS A 188 -4.27 19.39 -5.81
CA LYS A 188 -4.19 20.55 -6.73
C LYS A 188 -2.77 20.80 -7.26
N LYS A 189 -1.75 20.18 -6.65
CA LYS A 189 -0.33 20.28 -7.03
C LYS A 189 0.14 18.89 -7.47
N SER A 190 0.66 18.78 -8.68
CA SER A 190 1.04 17.51 -9.36
C SER A 190 2.15 16.68 -8.70
N ASN A 191 2.57 17.02 -7.48
CA ASN A 191 3.71 16.43 -6.78
C ASN A 191 3.33 15.49 -5.63
N GLN A 192 2.04 15.18 -5.43
CA GLN A 192 1.64 14.20 -4.43
C GLN A 192 1.48 12.81 -5.05
N THR A 193 2.10 11.82 -4.40
CA THR A 193 2.03 10.41 -4.79
C THR A 193 0.60 9.87 -4.70
N THR A 194 0.29 8.87 -5.52
CA THR A 194 -1.02 8.22 -5.54
C THR A 194 -1.24 7.39 -4.27
N THR A 195 -2.43 7.49 -3.65
CA THR A 195 -2.82 6.62 -2.52
C THR A 195 -3.36 5.28 -3.03
N ARG A 196 -3.24 4.20 -2.23
CA ARG A 196 -3.72 2.87 -2.66
C ARG A 196 -5.23 2.88 -2.90
N ILE A 197 -6.00 3.55 -2.03
CA ILE A 197 -7.46 3.68 -2.19
C ILE A 197 -7.84 4.40 -3.48
N LYS A 198 -7.15 5.50 -3.82
CA LYS A 198 -7.46 6.25 -5.04
C LYS A 198 -7.13 5.43 -6.28
N PHE A 199 -5.94 4.82 -6.30
CA PHE A 199 -5.54 3.93 -7.37
C PHE A 199 -6.58 2.81 -7.57
N GLU A 200 -6.84 2.04 -6.52
CA GLU A 200 -7.79 0.92 -6.52
C GLU A 200 -9.17 1.33 -7.05
N SER A 201 -9.69 2.47 -6.58
CA SER A 201 -11.01 2.96 -7.00
C SER A 201 -11.05 3.33 -8.49
N LEU A 202 -10.05 4.10 -8.95
CA LEU A 202 -9.99 4.55 -10.35
C LEU A 202 -9.68 3.39 -11.29
N SER A 203 -8.61 2.65 -11.04
CA SER A 203 -8.16 1.58 -11.92
C SER A 203 -9.23 0.50 -12.07
N VAL A 204 -9.86 0.08 -10.97
CA VAL A 204 -10.88 -0.97 -11.02
C VAL A 204 -12.18 -0.44 -11.63
N GLY A 205 -12.62 0.77 -11.28
CA GLY A 205 -13.81 1.37 -11.86
C GLY A 205 -13.70 1.59 -13.38
N VAL A 206 -12.54 2.07 -13.86
CA VAL A 206 -12.22 2.21 -15.29
C VAL A 206 -12.25 0.86 -15.99
N ALA A 207 -11.55 -0.15 -15.45
CA ALA A 207 -11.52 -1.48 -16.06
C ALA A 207 -12.91 -2.14 -16.10
N LEU A 208 -13.74 -1.97 -15.06
CA LEU A 208 -15.13 -2.43 -15.07
C LEU A 208 -15.97 -1.71 -16.13
N ALA A 209 -15.79 -0.41 -16.29
CA ALA A 209 -16.50 0.34 -17.32
C ALA A 209 -16.09 -0.13 -18.72
N LEU A 210 -14.78 -0.35 -18.95
CA LEU A 210 -14.24 -0.87 -20.22
C LEU A 210 -14.73 -2.29 -20.53
N ARG A 211 -14.91 -3.14 -19.50
CA ARG A 211 -15.55 -4.46 -19.65
C ARG A 211 -17.01 -4.35 -20.10
N GLU A 212 -17.75 -3.36 -19.63
CA GLU A 212 -19.15 -3.13 -20.02
C GLU A 212 -19.26 -2.44 -21.39
N LYS A 213 -18.34 -1.53 -21.72
CA LYS A 213 -18.31 -0.76 -22.97
C LYS A 213 -16.86 -0.52 -23.41
N SER A 214 -16.41 -1.25 -24.42
CA SER A 214 -15.02 -1.16 -24.90
C SER A 214 -14.69 0.17 -25.60
N ASN A 215 -15.67 0.84 -26.20
CA ASN A 215 -15.53 2.14 -26.86
C ASN A 215 -16.06 3.29 -25.98
N LEU A 216 -15.65 3.32 -24.72
CA LEU A 216 -15.97 4.41 -23.80
C LEU A 216 -15.52 5.75 -24.40
N GLN A 217 -16.47 6.69 -24.47
CA GLN A 217 -16.22 8.06 -24.90
C GLN A 217 -16.37 8.94 -23.67
N TYR A 218 -15.26 9.18 -22.97
CA TYR A 218 -15.27 10.00 -21.77
C TYR A 218 -14.86 11.44 -22.10
N ARG A 219 -15.79 12.39 -21.95
CA ARG A 219 -15.55 13.80 -22.23
C ARG A 219 -15.10 14.54 -20.96
N GLY A 220 -13.80 14.40 -20.64
CA GLY A 220 -13.06 15.32 -19.75
C GLY A 220 -13.32 15.21 -18.25
N ASP A 221 -12.60 16.04 -17.47
CA ASP A 221 -12.30 15.99 -16.02
C ASP A 221 -13.45 15.85 -14.99
N ASP A 222 -14.69 15.55 -15.38
CA ASP A 222 -15.86 15.64 -14.49
C ASP A 222 -15.77 14.74 -13.25
N LEU A 223 -15.18 13.55 -13.37
CA LEU A 223 -15.01 12.58 -12.29
C LEU A 223 -13.95 13.04 -11.29
N LEU A 224 -12.86 13.63 -11.78
CA LEU A 224 -11.73 14.06 -10.95
C LEU A 224 -11.87 15.52 -10.49
N ASN A 225 -12.82 16.28 -11.04
CA ASN A 225 -13.09 17.66 -10.69
C ASN A 225 -13.94 17.73 -9.39
N PRO A 226 -13.42 18.32 -8.30
CA PRO A 226 -14.14 18.46 -7.03
C PRO A 226 -15.49 19.18 -7.13
N SER A 227 -15.61 20.08 -8.10
CA SER A 227 -16.82 20.88 -8.30
C SER A 227 -17.90 20.15 -9.08
N LYS A 228 -17.56 18.99 -9.69
CA LYS A 228 -18.47 18.23 -10.55
C LYS A 228 -18.72 16.79 -10.06
N SER A 229 -17.88 16.28 -9.17
CA SER A 229 -17.92 14.90 -8.70
C SER A 229 -17.68 14.78 -7.20
N ASN A 230 -18.35 13.78 -6.61
CA ASN A 230 -18.18 13.40 -5.20
C ASN A 230 -17.04 12.39 -5.00
N PHE A 231 -16.29 12.03 -6.04
CA PHE A 231 -15.26 10.99 -5.99
C PHE A 231 -14.29 11.20 -4.84
N GLN A 232 -13.80 12.42 -4.63
CA GLN A 232 -12.80 12.68 -3.59
C GLN A 232 -13.36 12.47 -2.18
N ASN A 233 -14.67 12.63 -1.98
CA ASN A 233 -15.30 12.37 -0.69
C ASN A 233 -15.34 10.87 -0.40
N TYR A 234 -15.31 10.02 -1.43
CA TYR A 234 -15.24 8.56 -1.28
C TYR A 234 -13.81 8.04 -1.10
N THR A 235 -12.79 8.88 -1.30
CA THR A 235 -11.37 8.51 -1.19
C THR A 235 -10.59 9.30 -0.12
N LYS A 236 -11.24 10.16 0.67
CA LYS A 236 -10.63 10.93 1.77
C LYS A 236 -10.88 10.28 3.12
N GLY A 237 -9.91 10.38 4.06
CA GLY A 237 -9.94 10.50 5.54
C GLY A 237 -10.79 9.53 6.39
N ASP A 238 -11.89 9.06 5.85
CA ASP A 238 -12.85 8.16 6.47
C ASP A 238 -13.25 7.05 5.47
N ALA A 239 -12.46 6.88 4.41
CA ALA A 239 -12.60 5.86 3.37
C ALA A 239 -12.20 4.48 3.90
N SER A 240 -12.90 4.01 4.95
CA SER A 240 -12.60 2.74 5.61
C SER A 240 -12.60 1.59 4.59
N SER A 241 -11.76 0.58 4.84
CA SER A 241 -11.75 -0.68 4.10
C SER A 241 -12.96 -1.54 4.44
N SER A 242 -14.15 -0.93 4.61
CA SER A 242 -15.38 -1.69 4.71
C SER A 242 -15.84 -2.13 3.33
N LYS A 243 -16.35 -3.35 3.21
CA LYS A 243 -16.93 -3.89 1.96
C LYS A 243 -17.85 -2.89 1.28
N LYS A 244 -18.76 -2.26 2.05
CA LYS A 244 -19.71 -1.27 1.53
C LYS A 244 -19.01 -0.04 0.92
N LYS A 245 -17.98 0.50 1.59
CA LYS A 245 -17.23 1.67 1.08
C LYS A 245 -16.38 1.31 -0.15
N VAL A 246 -15.83 0.09 -0.22
CA VAL A 246 -15.08 -0.44 -1.39
C VAL A 246 -15.98 -0.54 -2.61
N ILE A 247 -17.11 -1.22 -2.48
CA ILE A 247 -18.09 -1.37 -3.56
C ILE A 247 -18.54 0.01 -4.03
N ARG A 248 -18.93 0.89 -3.09
CA ARG A 248 -19.45 2.23 -3.42
C ARG A 248 -18.47 3.05 -4.27
N ARG A 249 -17.18 3.12 -3.91
CA ARG A 249 -16.22 3.96 -4.63
C ARG A 249 -15.85 3.40 -6.01
N ILE A 250 -15.72 2.07 -6.12
CA ILE A 250 -15.43 1.39 -7.40
C ILE A 250 -16.60 1.57 -8.35
N GLU A 251 -17.82 1.29 -7.89
CA GLU A 251 -19.02 1.39 -8.72
C GLU A 251 -19.37 2.85 -9.04
N TYR A 252 -19.06 3.79 -8.16
CA TYR A 252 -19.19 5.22 -8.47
C TYR A 252 -18.34 5.61 -9.67
N VAL A 253 -17.05 5.25 -9.68
CA VAL A 253 -16.17 5.53 -10.84
C VAL A 253 -16.73 4.88 -12.10
N ARG A 254 -17.09 3.59 -12.03
CA ARG A 254 -17.64 2.86 -13.18
C ARG A 254 -18.89 3.54 -13.74
N ASN A 255 -19.85 3.86 -12.87
CA ASN A 255 -21.13 4.41 -13.29
C ASN A 255 -20.99 5.82 -13.88
N GLN A 256 -20.10 6.65 -13.32
CA GLN A 256 -19.80 7.96 -13.88
C GLN A 256 -19.17 7.89 -15.27
N LEU A 257 -18.38 6.86 -15.57
CA LEU A 257 -17.83 6.65 -16.92
C LEU A 257 -18.87 6.11 -17.90
N LEU A 258 -19.94 5.46 -17.41
CA LEU A 258 -21.01 4.86 -18.21
C LEU A 258 -22.27 5.74 -18.29
N ASP A 259 -22.28 6.93 -17.71
CA ASP A 259 -23.45 7.80 -17.59
C ASP A 259 -24.67 7.11 -16.94
N LYS A 260 -24.44 6.33 -15.86
CA LYS A 260 -25.44 5.58 -15.09
C LYS A 260 -25.71 6.14 -13.69
#